data_AF-A0A2J5P690-F1
#
_entry.id   AF-A0A2J5P690-F1
#
_cell.length_a   1.000
_cell.length_b   1.000
_cell.length_c   1.000
_cell.angle_alpha   90.00
_cell.angle_beta   90.00
_cell.angle_gamma   90.00
#
_symmetry.space_group_name_H-M   'P 1'
#
loop_
_entity.id
_entity.type
_entity.pdbx_description
1 polymer ?
#
loop_
_entity_poly.entity_id
_entity_poly.type
_entity_poly.pdbx_seq_one_letter_code
_entity_poly.pdbx_strand_id
1 'polypeptide(L)'
;MVKVYAPASSANMSVGFDVLGAAVTPVDGTLLGDNVSVEAATSFSLQNVGRFASKLPTAPQENIVYQCWERFCQEIGKTVPVAMTLEKNMPIGSGLGSSACSVVAALVAMNEFCGKPLNESRMLALMGEMEGRISGSIHYDNVAPCYLGGIQ
;
A
#
# COMPACT_ATOMS: atom_id res chain seq x y z
N MET A 1 15.71 2.97 9.29
CA MET A 1 14.33 2.44 9.27
C MET A 1 13.44 3.50 8.63
N VAL A 2 12.57 3.09 7.72
CA VAL A 2 11.50 3.93 7.16
C VAL A 2 10.18 3.34 7.64
N LYS A 3 9.26 4.16 8.18
CA LYS A 3 7.89 3.75 8.52
C LYS A 3 6.93 4.70 7.82
N VAL A 4 5.96 4.12 7.10
CA VAL A 4 4.96 4.86 6.33
C VAL A 4 3.58 4.49 6.84
N TYR A 5 2.76 5.51 7.06
CA TYR A 5 1.32 5.39 7.29
C TYR A 5 0.58 5.70 6.00
N ALA A 6 -0.38 4.86 5.62
CA ALA A 6 -1.25 5.07 4.47
C ALA A 6 -2.72 5.13 4.95
N PRO A 7 -3.43 6.26 4.73
CA PRO A 7 -4.78 6.46 5.23
C PRO A 7 -5.82 5.70 4.42
N ALA A 8 -6.96 5.43 5.04
CA ALA A 8 -8.14 4.93 4.35
C ALA A 8 -8.61 5.88 3.24
N SER A 9 -9.26 5.30 2.23
CA SER A 9 -9.86 6.03 1.12
C SER A 9 -11.32 5.60 0.91
N SER A 10 -12.10 6.48 0.29
CA SER A 10 -13.42 6.19 -0.26
C SER A 10 -13.39 6.37 -1.77
N ALA A 11 -13.59 5.26 -2.46
CA ALA A 11 -13.67 5.22 -3.92
C ALA A 11 -15.07 5.57 -4.45
N ASN A 12 -15.12 5.88 -5.73
CA ASN A 12 -16.29 6.23 -6.56
C ASN A 12 -17.04 7.50 -6.15
N MET A 13 -17.08 7.83 -4.85
CA MET A 13 -17.86 8.95 -4.29
C MET A 13 -19.31 8.96 -4.80
N SER A 14 -19.90 7.77 -4.95
CA SER A 14 -21.22 7.49 -5.55
C SER A 14 -21.40 7.82 -7.03
N VAL A 15 -20.68 8.78 -7.61
CA VAL A 15 -20.98 9.35 -8.95
C VAL A 15 -19.86 9.20 -9.97
N GLY A 16 -18.64 8.83 -9.54
CA GLY A 16 -17.46 8.73 -10.40
C GLY A 16 -16.82 7.36 -10.33
N PHE A 17 -17.53 6.33 -10.83
CA PHE A 17 -17.05 4.95 -10.85
C PHE A 17 -15.66 4.84 -11.50
N ASP A 18 -14.69 4.23 -10.79
CA ASP A 18 -13.28 4.04 -11.15
C ASP A 18 -12.44 5.32 -11.37
N VAL A 19 -13.05 6.51 -11.34
CA VAL A 19 -12.40 7.78 -11.68
C VAL A 19 -12.30 8.76 -10.53
N LEU A 20 -13.10 8.61 -9.48
CA LEU A 20 -13.20 9.57 -8.37
C LEU A 20 -12.95 8.88 -7.04
N GLY A 21 -12.15 9.49 -6.17
CA GLY A 21 -11.96 8.98 -4.82
C GLY A 21 -11.30 10.01 -3.90
N ALA A 22 -11.42 9.79 -2.59
CA ALA A 22 -10.93 10.71 -1.57
C ALA A 22 -10.27 9.99 -0.40
N ALA A 23 -9.18 10.57 0.13
CA ALA A 23 -8.59 10.12 1.39
C ALA A 23 -9.44 10.63 2.55
N VAL A 24 -9.58 9.82 3.60
CA VAL A 24 -10.36 10.18 4.78
C VAL A 24 -9.49 10.18 6.02
N THR A 25 -9.75 11.14 6.92
CA THR A 25 -9.08 11.22 8.22
C THR A 25 -10.15 11.45 9.29
N PRO A 26 -10.17 10.63 10.35
CA PRO A 26 -11.06 10.85 11.49
C PRO A 26 -10.84 12.23 12.13
N VAL A 27 -11.95 12.92 12.44
CA VAL A 27 -11.93 14.27 13.04
C VAL A 27 -11.34 14.30 14.44
N ASP A 28 -11.33 13.17 15.14
CA ASP A 28 -10.75 13.00 16.48
C ASP A 28 -9.23 12.76 16.44
N GLY A 29 -8.63 12.74 15.26
CA GLY A 29 -7.20 12.50 15.06
C GLY A 29 -6.78 11.04 15.19
N THR A 30 -7.72 10.10 15.34
CA THR A 30 -7.38 8.67 15.31
C THR A 30 -6.85 8.28 13.93
N LEU A 31 -5.87 7.37 13.90
CA LEU A 31 -5.33 6.86 12.65
C LEU A 31 -6.23 5.74 12.10
N LEU A 32 -6.79 5.97 10.91
CA LEU A 32 -7.56 4.98 10.16
C LEU A 32 -6.80 4.62 8.90
N GLY A 33 -5.95 3.60 8.97
CA GLY A 33 -5.06 3.22 7.88
C GLY A 33 -4.07 2.14 8.31
N ASP A 34 -3.27 1.65 7.38
CA ASP A 34 -2.22 0.66 7.66
C ASP A 34 -0.84 1.33 7.79
N ASN A 35 0.10 0.64 8.44
CA ASN A 35 1.50 1.04 8.41
C ASN A 35 2.37 -0.05 7.78
N VAL A 36 3.42 0.37 7.08
CA VAL A 36 4.51 -0.52 6.69
C VAL A 36 5.84 0.07 7.15
N SER A 37 6.67 -0.75 7.79
CA SER A 37 8.05 -0.40 8.11
C SER A 37 9.03 -1.23 7.30
N VAL A 38 10.15 -0.61 6.91
CA VAL A 38 11.23 -1.20 6.13
C VAL A 38 12.57 -0.92 6.82
N GLU A 39 13.33 -1.99 7.02
CA GLU A 39 14.65 -1.97 7.65
C GLU A 39 15.67 -2.74 6.81
N ALA A 40 16.94 -2.32 6.90
CA ALA A 40 18.02 -3.06 6.23
C ALA A 40 18.17 -4.45 6.87
N ALA A 41 18.33 -5.47 6.02
CA ALA A 41 18.55 -6.84 6.45
C ALA A 41 19.53 -7.55 5.50
N THR A 42 19.94 -8.76 5.85
CA THR A 42 20.76 -9.63 4.98
C THR A 42 19.93 -10.37 3.94
N SER A 43 18.63 -10.56 4.19
CA SER A 43 17.67 -11.20 3.31
C SER A 43 16.29 -10.58 3.47
N PHE A 44 15.43 -10.76 2.46
CA PHE A 44 14.03 -10.35 2.58
C PHE A 44 13.30 -11.14 3.67
N SER A 45 12.47 -10.45 4.44
CA SER A 45 11.47 -11.07 5.33
C SER A 45 10.25 -10.15 5.46
N LEU A 46 9.07 -10.76 5.67
CA LEU A 46 7.82 -10.04 5.91
C LEU A 46 7.16 -10.56 7.18
N GLN A 47 6.94 -9.68 8.14
CA GLN A 47 6.14 -9.94 9.34
C GLN A 47 4.80 -9.20 9.25
N ASN A 48 3.73 -9.88 9.67
CA ASN A 48 2.41 -9.27 9.76
C ASN A 48 2.01 -9.10 11.24
N VAL A 49 1.61 -7.90 11.62
CA VAL A 49 1.11 -7.54 12.95
C VAL A 49 -0.15 -6.68 12.81
N GLY A 50 -0.77 -6.30 13.93
CA GLY A 50 -1.96 -5.45 13.92
C GLY A 50 -3.27 -6.24 14.03
N ARG A 51 -4.36 -5.50 14.20
CA ARG A 51 -5.69 -6.03 14.58
C ARG A 51 -6.24 -7.06 13.59
N PHE A 52 -5.93 -6.92 12.30
CA PHE A 52 -6.46 -7.77 11.24
C PHE A 52 -5.39 -8.66 10.60
N ALA A 53 -4.22 -8.82 11.23
CA ALA A 53 -3.14 -9.66 10.70
C ALA A 53 -3.56 -11.12 10.47
N SER A 54 -4.43 -11.66 11.33
CA SER A 54 -4.94 -13.03 11.21
C SER A 54 -5.88 -13.26 10.02
N LYS A 55 -6.27 -12.19 9.31
CA LYS A 55 -7.10 -12.24 8.09
C LYS A 55 -6.26 -12.24 6.81
N LEU A 56 -4.95 -12.06 6.91
CA LEU A 56 -4.05 -12.07 5.76
C LEU A 56 -3.83 -13.50 5.25
N PRO A 57 -3.43 -13.66 3.97
CA PRO A 57 -3.05 -14.95 3.42
C PRO A 57 -1.95 -15.64 4.25
N THR A 58 -2.03 -16.97 4.34
CA THR A 58 -1.02 -17.77 5.04
C THR A 58 0.26 -17.92 4.24
N ALA A 59 0.16 -18.01 2.91
CA ALA A 59 1.30 -18.01 2.01
C ALA A 59 1.88 -16.58 1.88
N PRO A 60 3.15 -16.34 2.22
CA PRO A 60 3.74 -14.99 2.14
C PRO A 60 3.66 -14.37 0.74
N GLN A 61 3.75 -15.18 -0.31
CA GLN A 61 3.72 -14.74 -1.72
C GLN A 61 2.35 -14.19 -2.15
N GLU A 62 1.28 -14.58 -1.45
CA GLU A 62 -0.07 -14.07 -1.68
C GLU A 62 -0.32 -12.74 -0.96
N ASN A 63 0.59 -12.32 -0.06
CA ASN A 63 0.47 -11.05 0.64
C ASN A 63 0.80 -9.88 -0.30
N ILE A 64 -0.09 -8.88 -0.33
CA ILE A 64 0.06 -7.68 -1.16
C ILE A 64 1.40 -6.97 -0.92
N VAL A 65 1.86 -6.87 0.33
CA VAL A 65 3.12 -6.19 0.68
C VAL A 65 4.33 -6.97 0.14
N TYR A 66 4.28 -8.30 0.16
CA TYR A 66 5.29 -9.14 -0.49
C TYR A 66 5.34 -8.85 -2.00
N GLN A 67 4.17 -8.87 -2.65
CA GLN A 67 4.10 -8.64 -4.10
C GLN A 67 4.55 -7.22 -4.47
N CYS A 68 4.27 -6.22 -3.63
CA CYS A 68 4.77 -4.86 -3.80
C CYS A 68 6.30 -4.79 -3.71
N TRP A 69 6.91 -5.46 -2.73
CA TRP A 69 8.37 -5.56 -2.62
C TRP A 69 8.98 -6.22 -3.86
N GLU A 70 8.43 -7.36 -4.28
CA GLU A 70 8.91 -8.10 -5.45
C GLU A 70 8.80 -7.25 -6.71
N ARG A 71 7.63 -6.63 -6.93
CA ARG A 71 7.37 -5.79 -8.09
C ARG A 71 8.20 -4.51 -8.10
N PHE A 72 8.46 -3.92 -6.94
CA PHE A 72 9.39 -2.79 -6.79
C PHE A 72 10.83 -3.20 -7.12
N CYS A 73 11.30 -4.35 -6.63
CA CYS A 73 12.64 -4.88 -6.95
C CYS A 73 12.80 -5.11 -8.46
N GLN A 74 11.76 -5.66 -9.12
CA GLN A 74 11.71 -5.81 -10.57
C GLN A 74 11.80 -4.45 -11.27
N GLU A 75 11.06 -3.45 -10.77
CA GLU A 75 11.02 -2.09 -11.34
C GLU A 75 12.39 -1.41 -11.33
N ILE A 76 13.15 -1.55 -10.24
CA ILE A 76 14.47 -0.93 -10.10
C ILE A 76 15.62 -1.83 -10.58
N GLY A 77 15.31 -3.02 -11.09
CA GLY A 77 16.29 -3.97 -11.64
C GLY A 77 17.24 -4.59 -10.60
N LYS A 78 16.90 -4.59 -9.31
CA LYS A 78 17.71 -5.22 -8.25
C LYS A 78 16.85 -5.70 -7.08
N THR A 79 17.25 -6.81 -6.48
CA THR A 79 16.65 -7.31 -5.23
C THR A 79 17.17 -6.50 -4.05
N VAL A 80 16.25 -5.96 -3.25
CA VAL A 80 16.60 -5.18 -2.04
C VAL A 80 16.38 -6.07 -0.80
N PRO A 81 17.44 -6.42 -0.05
CA PRO A 81 17.31 -7.25 1.15
C PRO A 81 16.83 -6.40 2.34
N VAL A 82 15.57 -6.60 2.73
CA VAL A 82 14.93 -5.82 3.80
C VAL A 82 14.08 -6.68 4.73
N ALA A 83 14.01 -6.29 5.99
CA ALA A 83 12.96 -6.74 6.89
C ALA A 83 11.78 -5.77 6.76
N MET A 84 10.62 -6.28 6.35
CA MET A 84 9.38 -5.53 6.25
C MET A 84 8.39 -5.97 7.32
N THR A 85 7.68 -5.01 7.90
CA THR A 85 6.56 -5.29 8.79
C THR A 85 5.32 -4.57 8.30
N LEU A 86 4.25 -5.33 8.03
CA LEU A 86 2.91 -4.81 7.79
C LEU A 86 2.15 -4.78 9.12
N GLU A 87 1.74 -3.59 9.55
CA GLU A 87 0.80 -3.39 10.64
C GLU A 87 -0.61 -3.23 10.04
N LYS A 88 -1.34 -4.34 9.94
CA LYS A 88 -2.67 -4.42 9.33
C LYS A 88 -3.74 -4.01 10.31
N ASN A 89 -4.09 -2.72 10.26
CA ASN A 89 -5.08 -2.08 11.14
C ASN A 89 -6.42 -1.87 10.42
N MET A 90 -6.45 -1.97 9.09
CA MET A 90 -7.67 -1.86 8.29
C MET A 90 -8.37 -3.22 8.07
N PRO A 91 -9.70 -3.31 8.29
CA PRO A 91 -10.46 -4.51 7.94
C PRO A 91 -10.46 -4.75 6.42
N ILE A 92 -10.15 -5.98 6.01
CA ILE A 92 -10.12 -6.41 4.61
C ILE A 92 -11.56 -6.44 4.05
N GLY A 93 -11.75 -5.97 2.81
CA GLY A 93 -13.06 -6.00 2.14
C GLY A 93 -14.10 -5.04 2.72
N SER A 94 -13.67 -4.03 3.47
CA SER A 94 -14.55 -3.08 4.17
C SER A 94 -15.08 -1.94 3.31
N GLY A 95 -14.57 -1.76 2.08
CA GLY A 95 -14.84 -0.58 1.26
C GLY A 95 -14.02 0.66 1.65
N LEU A 96 -13.08 0.54 2.59
CA LEU A 96 -12.23 1.64 3.08
C LEU A 96 -10.82 1.67 2.45
N GLY A 97 -10.66 1.13 1.24
CA GLY A 97 -9.36 1.08 0.57
C GLY A 97 -8.29 0.25 1.29
N SER A 98 -8.67 -0.87 1.93
CA SER A 98 -7.73 -1.70 2.72
C SER A 98 -6.56 -2.27 1.89
N SER A 99 -6.79 -2.65 0.63
CA SER A 99 -5.73 -3.05 -0.31
C SER A 99 -4.81 -1.88 -0.62
N ALA A 100 -5.41 -0.75 -1.02
CA ALA A 100 -4.71 0.48 -1.37
C ALA A 100 -3.81 0.99 -0.23
N CYS A 101 -4.28 0.95 1.03
CA CYS A 101 -3.46 1.28 2.20
C CYS A 101 -2.17 0.46 2.22
N SER A 102 -2.27 -0.86 2.04
CA SER A 102 -1.11 -1.75 2.04
C SER A 102 -0.20 -1.55 0.84
N VAL A 103 -0.76 -1.34 -0.37
CA VAL A 103 -0.01 -1.04 -1.60
C VAL A 103 0.78 0.26 -1.46
N VAL A 104 0.10 1.35 -1.07
CA VAL A 104 0.71 2.68 -0.92
C VAL A 104 1.78 2.65 0.16
N ALA A 105 1.47 2.14 1.36
CA ALA A 105 2.43 2.08 2.45
C ALA A 105 3.69 1.29 2.06
N ALA A 106 3.54 0.13 1.41
CA ALA A 106 4.66 -0.72 1.01
C ALA A 106 5.53 -0.06 -0.07
N LEU A 107 4.92 0.43 -1.15
CA LEU A 107 5.66 1.01 -2.26
C LEU A 107 6.33 2.32 -1.83
N VAL A 108 5.65 3.20 -1.11
CA VAL A 108 6.25 4.44 -0.58
C VAL A 108 7.39 4.11 0.37
N ALA A 109 7.22 3.16 1.30
CA ALA A 109 8.29 2.80 2.22
C ALA A 109 9.52 2.24 1.49
N MET A 110 9.32 1.42 0.46
CA MET A 110 10.41 0.91 -0.39
C MET A 110 11.11 2.01 -1.20
N ASN A 111 10.34 2.92 -1.80
CA ASN A 111 10.89 4.02 -2.58
C ASN A 111 11.71 4.96 -1.68
N GLU A 112 11.17 5.36 -0.53
CA GLU A 112 11.87 6.15 0.49
C GLU A 112 13.13 5.45 0.99
N PHE A 113 13.04 4.16 1.35
CA PHE A 113 14.18 3.38 1.82
C PHE A 113 15.31 3.29 0.79
N CYS A 114 14.96 3.25 -0.50
CA CYS A 114 15.92 3.20 -1.60
C CYS A 114 16.41 4.58 -2.08
N GLY A 115 16.05 5.68 -1.40
CA GLY A 115 16.46 7.03 -1.78
C GLY A 115 15.67 7.63 -2.94
N LYS A 116 14.39 7.28 -3.07
CA LYS A 116 13.42 7.76 -4.06
C LYS A 116 13.85 7.57 -5.53
N PRO A 117 14.21 6.34 -5.96
CA PRO A 117 14.57 6.08 -7.37
C PRO A 117 13.41 6.27 -8.35
N LEU A 118 12.15 6.17 -7.89
CA LEU A 118 10.97 6.33 -8.72
C LEU A 118 10.27 7.66 -8.43
N ASN A 119 9.87 8.36 -9.50
CA ASN A 119 9.07 9.58 -9.40
C ASN A 119 7.59 9.27 -9.13
N GLU A 120 6.82 10.30 -8.77
CA GLU A 120 5.40 10.18 -8.41
C GLU A 120 4.55 9.48 -9.49
N SER A 121 4.70 9.87 -10.75
CA SER A 121 3.95 9.26 -11.86
C SER A 121 4.25 7.77 -11.99
N ARG A 122 5.51 7.36 -11.82
CA ARG A 122 5.87 5.94 -11.88
C ARG A 122 5.37 5.17 -10.66
N MET A 123 5.42 5.78 -9.49
CA MET A 123 4.86 5.23 -8.26
C MET A 123 3.35 4.98 -8.39
N LEU A 124 2.59 5.96 -8.89
CA LEU A 124 1.16 5.81 -9.13
C LEU A 124 0.85 4.68 -10.12
N ALA A 125 1.56 4.64 -11.26
CA ALA A 125 1.38 3.57 -12.24
C ALA A 125 1.63 2.18 -11.63
N LEU A 126 2.66 2.05 -10.79
CA LEU A 126 2.97 0.82 -10.07
C LEU A 126 1.88 0.46 -9.07
N MET A 127 1.35 1.44 -8.31
CA MET A 127 0.26 1.23 -7.36
C MET A 127 -1.02 0.74 -8.06
N GLY A 128 -1.39 1.35 -9.20
CA GLY A 128 -2.55 0.92 -9.98
C GLY A 128 -2.39 -0.47 -10.59
N GLU A 129 -1.18 -0.82 -11.06
CA GLU A 129 -0.86 -2.18 -11.49
C GLU A 129 -1.07 -3.19 -10.34
N MET A 130 -0.62 -2.85 -9.14
CA MET A 130 -0.77 -3.71 -7.96
C MET A 130 -2.24 -3.89 -7.56
N GLU A 131 -3.06 -2.83 -7.56
CA GLU A 131 -4.51 -2.97 -7.35
C GLU A 131 -5.15 -3.87 -8.42
N GLY A 132 -4.75 -3.72 -9.68
CA GLY A 132 -5.27 -4.56 -10.77
C GLY A 132 -4.97 -6.05 -10.62
N ARG A 133 -3.83 -6.41 -10.03
CA ARG A 133 -3.52 -7.82 -9.68
C ARG A 133 -4.43 -8.36 -8.58
N ILE A 134 -4.95 -7.49 -7.71
CA ILE A 134 -5.78 -7.85 -6.55
C ILE A 134 -7.25 -7.93 -6.94
N SER A 135 -7.77 -6.92 -7.65
CA SER A 135 -9.18 -6.78 -7.99
C SER A 135 -9.55 -7.35 -9.37
N GLY A 136 -8.55 -7.58 -10.25
CA GLY A 136 -8.74 -8.03 -11.62
C GLY A 136 -8.89 -6.89 -12.65
N SER A 137 -8.91 -5.63 -12.21
CA SER A 137 -8.94 -4.45 -13.08
C SER A 137 -8.05 -3.33 -12.53
N ILE A 138 -7.29 -2.66 -13.40
CA ILE A 138 -6.51 -1.50 -12.95
C ILE A 138 -7.47 -0.34 -12.66
N HIS A 139 -7.42 0.18 -11.43
CA HIS A 139 -8.14 1.37 -10.99
C HIS A 139 -7.26 2.18 -10.02
N TYR A 140 -7.50 3.49 -9.96
CA TYR A 140 -6.65 4.44 -9.22
C TYR A 140 -7.41 5.17 -8.10
N ASP A 141 -8.73 5.12 -8.12
CA ASP A 141 -9.67 5.75 -7.20
C ASP A 141 -9.45 5.50 -5.69
N ASN A 142 -8.68 4.48 -5.31
CA ASN A 142 -8.23 4.30 -3.93
C ASN A 142 -6.75 4.68 -3.75
N VAL A 143 -5.85 4.16 -4.59
CA VAL A 143 -4.41 4.35 -4.40
C VAL A 143 -3.96 5.79 -4.61
N ALA A 144 -4.53 6.53 -5.55
CA ALA A 144 -4.17 7.92 -5.79
C ALA A 144 -4.57 8.84 -4.63
N PRO A 145 -5.83 8.86 -4.14
CA PRO A 145 -6.15 9.66 -2.96
C PRO A 145 -5.41 9.19 -1.71
N CYS A 146 -5.22 7.87 -1.52
CA CYS A 146 -4.43 7.33 -0.41
C CYS A 146 -2.98 7.85 -0.43
N TYR A 147 -2.38 7.98 -1.61
CA TYR A 147 -1.00 8.44 -1.79
C TYR A 147 -0.84 9.97 -1.78
N LEU A 148 -1.68 10.69 -2.54
CA LEU A 148 -1.56 12.13 -2.77
C LEU A 148 -2.37 12.97 -1.78
N GLY A 149 -3.32 12.36 -1.08
CA GLY A 149 -4.30 13.04 -0.25
C GLY A 149 -5.39 13.75 -1.07
N GLY A 150 -6.36 14.34 -0.35
CA GLY A 150 -7.44 15.10 -0.97
C GLY A 150 -8.42 14.24 -1.77
N ILE A 151 -8.93 14.83 -2.85
CA ILE A 151 -9.85 14.22 -3.82
C ILE A 151 -9.22 14.33 -5.21
N GLN A 152 -9.35 13.28 -6.02
CA GLN A 152 -8.89 13.27 -7.42
C GLN A 152 -10.00 13.63 -8.41
#